data_AF-A0A966JBU1-F1
#
_entry.id   AF-A0A966JBU1-F1
#
_cell.length_a   1.000
_cell.length_b   1.000
_cell.length_c   1.000
_cell.angle_alpha   90.00
_cell.angle_beta   90.00
_cell.angle_gamma   90.00
#
_symmetry.space_group_name_H-M   'P 1'
#
loop_
_entity.id
_entity.type
_entity.pdbx_description
1 polymer ?
#
loop_
_entity_poly.entity_id
_entity_poly.type
_entity_poly.pdbx_seq_one_letter_code
_entity_poly.pdbx_strand_id
1 'polypeptide(L)'
;LTISSGGKTFSTTGWKIGWICGPQPLVRAAMKAKQFLTYVNGAPFQPAIAVGLRLGDDYFAGLAERLQNARDALALGLGEAGFTVYPSEATYFTTVDITPVRPDGDGMALCEQLPHLIGVVAVPNQVFYVDPARGRNLVRFACCKRPEVIDEAVERLGRLKEVLA
;
A
#
# COMPACT_ATOMS: atom_id res chain seq x y z
N LEU A 1 9.61 -17.46 11.05
CA LEU A 1 8.14 -17.58 10.95
C LEU A 1 7.71 -16.78 9.73
N THR A 2 6.88 -17.36 8.87
CA THR A 2 6.25 -16.67 7.73
C THR A 2 4.85 -16.25 8.13
N ILE A 3 4.46 -15.01 7.85
CA ILE A 3 3.16 -14.45 8.24
C ILE A 3 2.40 -14.06 6.99
N SER A 4 1.11 -14.38 6.94
CA SER A 4 0.27 -14.10 5.78
C SER A 4 -1.09 -13.54 6.22
N SER A 5 -1.72 -12.75 5.34
CA SER A 5 -2.99 -12.07 5.62
C SER A 5 -4.01 -12.37 4.53
N GLY A 6 -5.08 -13.07 4.90
CA GLY A 6 -6.22 -13.28 4.00
C GLY A 6 -6.88 -11.96 3.60
N GLY A 7 -6.87 -10.98 4.51
CA GLY A 7 -7.42 -9.65 4.21
C GLY A 7 -6.67 -8.89 3.12
N LYS A 8 -5.37 -9.14 2.93
CA LYS A 8 -4.59 -8.55 1.84
C LYS A 8 -4.75 -9.35 0.55
N THR A 9 -4.69 -10.67 0.64
CA THR A 9 -4.84 -11.57 -0.51
C THR A 9 -6.21 -11.46 -1.16
N PHE A 10 -7.29 -11.40 -0.38
CA PHE A 10 -8.66 -11.46 -0.88
C PHE A 10 -9.40 -10.11 -0.83
N SER A 11 -8.67 -9.00 -0.64
CA SER A 11 -9.25 -7.65 -0.49
C SER A 11 -10.28 -7.50 0.65
N THR A 12 -10.17 -8.30 1.70
CA THR A 12 -11.06 -8.34 2.87
C THR A 12 -10.37 -7.86 4.15
N THR A 13 -9.70 -6.72 4.11
CA THR A 13 -8.86 -6.22 5.22
C THR A 13 -9.59 -6.09 6.56
N GLY A 14 -10.91 -5.86 6.53
CA GLY A 14 -11.78 -5.82 7.71
C GLY A 14 -12.07 -7.17 8.37
N TRP A 15 -11.83 -8.30 7.69
CA TRP A 15 -12.11 -9.64 8.24
C TRP A 15 -11.07 -10.10 9.27
N LYS A 16 -9.88 -9.47 9.25
CA LYS A 16 -8.79 -9.71 10.23
C LYS A 16 -8.39 -11.19 10.38
N ILE A 17 -8.39 -11.94 9.28
CA ILE A 17 -7.90 -13.31 9.25
C ILE A 17 -6.50 -13.36 8.63
N GLY A 18 -5.60 -14.08 9.30
CA GLY A 18 -4.24 -14.36 8.86
C GLY A 18 -3.71 -15.61 9.55
N TRP A 19 -2.53 -16.05 9.14
CA TRP A 19 -1.90 -17.26 9.66
C TRP A 19 -0.38 -17.11 9.72
N ILE A 20 0.24 -18.01 10.47
CA ILE A 20 1.69 -18.15 10.54
C ILE A 20 2.09 -19.57 10.13
N CYS A 21 3.21 -19.68 9.41
CA CYS A 21 3.83 -20.95 9.04
C CYS A 21 5.30 -20.95 9.48
N GLY A 22 5.84 -22.11 9.86
CA GLY A 22 7.25 -22.24 10.21
C GLY A 22 7.53 -23.38 11.20
N PRO A 23 8.75 -23.42 11.77
CA PRO A 23 9.15 -24.47 12.71
C PRO A 23 8.19 -24.59 13.89
N GLN A 24 7.81 -25.84 14.22
CA GLN A 24 6.84 -26.15 15.28
C GLN A 24 7.15 -25.44 16.62
N PRO A 25 8.40 -25.38 17.12
CA PRO A 25 8.69 -24.69 18.39
C PRO A 25 8.32 -23.20 18.36
N LEU A 26 8.54 -22.53 17.22
CA LEU A 26 8.25 -21.10 17.04
C LEU A 26 6.75 -20.85 16.89
N VAL A 27 6.04 -21.68 16.13
CA VAL A 27 4.58 -21.58 15.98
C VAL A 27 3.91 -21.81 17.34
N ARG A 28 4.38 -22.78 18.13
CA ARG A 28 3.87 -23.04 19.47
C ARG A 28 4.08 -21.86 20.42
N ALA A 29 5.24 -21.20 20.36
CA ALA A 29 5.51 -20.00 21.15
C ALA A 29 4.53 -18.85 20.78
N ALA A 30 4.30 -18.61 19.49
CA ALA A 30 3.34 -17.60 19.04
C ALA A 30 1.89 -17.93 19.44
N MET A 31 1.49 -19.21 19.36
CA MET A 31 0.17 -19.67 19.81
C MET A 31 -0.06 -19.46 21.32
N LYS A 32 0.98 -19.63 22.14
CA LYS A 32 0.89 -19.32 23.59
C LYS A 32 0.57 -17.85 23.83
N ALA A 33 1.21 -16.93 23.10
CA ALA A 33 0.87 -15.51 23.19
C ALA A 33 -0.56 -15.24 22.68
N LYS A 34 -0.94 -15.83 21.53
CA LYS A 34 -2.28 -15.69 20.94
C LYS A 34 -3.40 -16.06 21.91
N GLN A 35 -3.22 -17.15 22.68
CA GLN A 35 -4.16 -17.64 23.69
C GLN A 35 -4.65 -16.52 24.63
N PHE A 36 -3.75 -15.62 25.03
CA PHE A 36 -4.03 -14.55 25.99
C PHE A 36 -4.32 -13.19 25.34
N LEU A 37 -4.00 -13.01 24.05
CA LEU A 37 -4.31 -11.78 23.33
C LEU A 37 -5.72 -11.78 22.71
N THR A 38 -6.10 -12.89 22.09
CA THR A 38 -7.37 -12.97 21.34
C THR A 38 -8.14 -14.26 21.53
N TYR A 39 -7.50 -15.29 22.13
CA TYR A 39 -8.04 -16.65 22.26
C TYR A 39 -8.36 -17.30 20.89
N VAL A 40 -9.43 -16.89 20.21
CA VAL A 40 -9.79 -17.30 18.84
C VAL A 40 -9.84 -16.12 17.86
N ASN A 41 -9.88 -16.42 16.55
CA ASN A 41 -10.10 -15.43 15.49
C ASN A 41 -11.59 -15.35 15.11
N GLY A 42 -11.96 -14.45 14.18
CA GLY A 42 -13.32 -14.33 13.63
C GLY A 42 -13.80 -15.63 12.98
N ALA A 43 -14.54 -16.44 13.76
CA ALA A 43 -14.94 -17.80 13.37
C ALA A 43 -15.70 -17.87 12.03
N PRO A 44 -16.65 -16.97 11.71
CA PRO A 44 -17.36 -17.03 10.43
C PRO A 44 -16.46 -16.80 9.20
N PHE A 45 -15.37 -16.07 9.36
CA PHE A 45 -14.48 -15.71 8.24
C PHE A 45 -13.40 -16.76 7.98
N GLN A 46 -13.07 -17.61 8.95
CA GLN A 46 -12.04 -18.64 8.77
C GLN A 46 -12.40 -19.65 7.66
N PRO A 47 -13.63 -20.20 7.58
CA PRO A 47 -14.02 -21.06 6.46
C PRO A 47 -13.98 -20.35 5.10
N ALA A 48 -14.36 -19.06 5.05
CA ALA A 48 -14.35 -18.28 3.82
C ALA A 48 -12.91 -18.06 3.30
N ILE A 49 -11.94 -17.79 4.19
CA ILE A 49 -10.53 -17.74 3.81
C ILE A 49 -10.01 -19.10 3.36
N ALA A 50 -10.45 -20.20 3.99
CA ALA A 50 -10.09 -21.54 3.54
C ALA A 50 -10.61 -21.83 2.12
N VAL A 51 -11.80 -21.34 1.76
CA VAL A 51 -12.30 -21.38 0.37
C VAL A 51 -11.42 -20.54 -0.55
N GLY A 52 -11.10 -19.30 -0.16
CA GLY A 52 -10.22 -18.42 -0.96
C GLY A 52 -8.84 -19.05 -1.25
N LEU A 53 -8.25 -19.73 -0.26
CA LEU A 53 -6.96 -20.43 -0.42
C LEU A 53 -7.01 -21.63 -1.36
N ARG A 54 -8.21 -22.08 -1.76
CA ARG A 54 -8.41 -23.17 -2.74
C ARG A 54 -8.84 -22.67 -4.12
N LEU A 55 -8.88 -21.35 -4.34
CA LEU A 55 -9.07 -20.79 -5.67
C LEU A 55 -7.88 -21.17 -6.56
N GLY A 56 -8.11 -21.23 -7.87
CA GLY A 56 -7.06 -21.54 -8.85
C GLY A 56 -6.05 -20.39 -9.01
N ASP A 57 -4.92 -20.72 -9.65
CA ASP A 57 -3.83 -19.77 -9.91
C ASP A 57 -4.27 -18.56 -10.77
N ASP A 58 -5.32 -18.74 -11.58
CA ASP A 58 -5.97 -17.72 -12.38
C ASP A 58 -6.49 -16.55 -11.52
N TYR A 59 -7.01 -16.81 -10.32
CA TYR A 59 -7.40 -15.74 -9.39
C TYR A 59 -6.20 -14.89 -8.97
N PHE A 60 -5.09 -15.55 -8.59
CA PHE A 60 -3.91 -14.88 -8.08
C PHE A 60 -3.13 -14.15 -9.19
N ALA A 61 -3.05 -14.75 -10.37
CA ALA A 61 -2.48 -14.12 -11.57
C ALA A 61 -3.29 -12.88 -11.97
N GLY A 62 -4.63 -12.97 -12.01
CA GLY A 62 -5.49 -11.83 -12.31
C GLY A 62 -5.41 -10.73 -11.24
N LEU A 63 -5.25 -11.09 -9.96
CA LEU A 63 -4.99 -10.11 -8.90
C LEU A 63 -3.66 -9.37 -9.11
N ALA A 64 -2.59 -10.11 -9.45
CA ALA A 64 -1.28 -9.53 -9.72
C ALA A 64 -1.32 -8.58 -10.92
N GLU A 65 -1.92 -9.02 -12.03
CA GLU A 65 -2.08 -8.22 -13.25
C GLU A 65 -2.86 -6.92 -12.96
N ARG A 66 -3.99 -7.00 -12.27
CA ARG A 66 -4.80 -5.81 -11.92
C ARG A 66 -4.03 -4.82 -11.06
N LEU A 67 -3.27 -5.30 -10.07
CA LEU A 67 -2.46 -4.43 -9.21
C LEU A 67 -1.27 -3.83 -9.97
N GLN A 68 -0.67 -4.59 -10.89
CA GLN A 68 0.39 -4.11 -11.77
C GLN A 68 -0.12 -2.99 -12.68
N ASN A 69 -1.25 -3.19 -13.36
CA ASN A 69 -1.84 -2.16 -14.24
C ASN A 69 -2.13 -0.85 -13.46
N ALA A 70 -2.70 -0.96 -12.26
CA ALA A 70 -2.95 0.20 -11.40
C ALA A 70 -1.65 0.87 -10.91
N ARG A 71 -0.61 0.09 -10.59
CA ARG A 71 0.71 0.60 -10.22
C ARG A 71 1.34 1.37 -11.38
N ASP A 72 1.31 0.80 -12.58
CA ASP A 72 1.98 1.34 -13.76
C ASP A 72 1.30 2.64 -14.23
N ALA A 73 -0.04 2.69 -14.24
CA ALA A 73 -0.79 3.91 -14.52
C ALA A 73 -0.50 5.04 -13.51
N LEU A 74 -0.51 4.72 -12.20
CA LEU A 74 -0.18 5.69 -11.16
C LEU A 74 1.27 6.16 -11.24
N ALA A 75 2.21 5.26 -11.51
CA ALA A 75 3.63 5.57 -11.65
C ALA A 75 3.89 6.51 -12.84
N LEU A 76 3.23 6.28 -13.98
CA LEU A 76 3.31 7.16 -15.14
C LEU A 76 2.83 8.58 -14.78
N GLY A 77 1.62 8.70 -14.22
CA GLY A 77 1.06 10.00 -13.86
C GLY A 77 1.89 10.76 -12.81
N LEU A 78 2.48 10.06 -11.83
CA LEU A 78 3.41 10.66 -10.88
C LEU A 78 4.68 11.19 -11.56
N GLY A 79 5.23 10.44 -12.52
CA GLY A 79 6.39 10.88 -13.31
C GLY A 79 6.07 12.11 -14.16
N GLU A 80 4.91 12.11 -14.82
CA GLU A 80 4.43 13.25 -15.62
C GLU A 80 4.16 14.50 -14.76
N ALA A 81 3.71 14.32 -13.51
CA ALA A 81 3.57 15.39 -12.54
C ALA A 81 4.92 15.98 -12.06
N GLY A 82 6.05 15.35 -12.42
CA GLY A 82 7.40 15.85 -12.15
C GLY A 82 8.08 15.18 -10.95
N PHE A 83 7.48 14.16 -10.35
CA PHE A 83 8.13 13.39 -9.28
C PHE A 83 9.19 12.44 -9.84
N THR A 84 10.23 12.16 -9.06
CA THR A 84 11.13 11.03 -9.34
C THR A 84 10.49 9.76 -8.79
N VAL A 85 10.05 8.87 -9.68
CA VAL A 85 9.34 7.64 -9.28
C VAL A 85 10.31 6.48 -9.06
N TYR A 86 10.21 5.81 -7.91
CA TYR A 86 10.94 4.57 -7.66
C TYR A 86 10.09 3.36 -8.08
N PRO A 87 10.57 2.52 -9.03
CA PRO A 87 9.84 1.34 -9.46
C PRO A 87 9.52 0.40 -8.29
N SER A 88 8.26 -0.04 -8.22
CA SER A 88 7.79 -0.93 -7.17
C SER A 88 7.66 -2.35 -7.68
N GLU A 89 8.45 -3.27 -7.15
CA GLU A 89 8.48 -4.68 -7.58
C GLU A 89 7.30 -5.49 -7.04
N ALA A 90 6.68 -5.04 -5.95
CA ALA A 90 5.60 -5.75 -5.28
C ALA A 90 4.76 -4.79 -4.43
N THR A 91 3.71 -5.32 -3.79
CA THR A 91 2.70 -4.56 -3.05
C THR A 91 1.89 -3.63 -3.97
N TYR A 92 1.03 -2.81 -3.39
CA TYR A 92 0.20 -1.85 -4.10
C TYR A 92 0.60 -0.40 -3.75
N PHE A 93 1.87 -0.18 -3.43
CA PHE A 93 2.43 1.12 -3.09
C PHE A 93 3.49 1.56 -4.09
N THR A 94 3.48 2.85 -4.41
CA THR A 94 4.51 3.53 -5.22
C THR A 94 5.15 4.63 -4.38
N THR A 95 6.47 4.62 -4.27
CA THR A 95 7.24 5.66 -3.56
C THR A 95 7.86 6.61 -4.57
N VAL A 96 7.87 7.89 -4.25
CA VAL A 96 8.49 8.94 -5.06
C VAL A 96 9.41 9.81 -4.21
N ASP A 97 10.44 10.38 -4.83
CA ASP A 97 11.16 11.54 -4.33
C ASP A 97 10.50 12.81 -4.87
N ILE A 98 10.19 13.72 -3.94
CA ILE A 98 9.46 14.96 -4.22
C ILE A 98 10.35 16.16 -4.48
N THR A 99 11.66 16.04 -4.25
CA THR A 99 12.61 17.16 -4.34
C THR A 99 12.50 17.97 -5.64
N PRO A 100 12.25 17.36 -6.83
CA PRO A 100 12.08 18.11 -8.06
C PRO A 100 10.89 19.10 -8.07
N VAL A 101 9.83 18.81 -7.31
CA VAL A 101 8.63 19.68 -7.20
C VAL A 101 8.53 20.38 -5.85
N ARG A 102 9.33 19.97 -4.87
CA ARG A 102 9.38 20.49 -3.50
C ARG A 102 10.85 20.58 -3.06
N PRO A 103 11.59 21.64 -3.47
CA PRO A 103 13.04 21.70 -3.30
C PRO A 103 13.55 21.64 -1.85
N ASP A 104 12.73 22.10 -0.89
CA ASP A 104 13.05 21.98 0.52
C ASP A 104 12.93 20.54 1.04
N GLY A 105 12.38 19.61 0.25
CA GLY A 105 12.19 18.19 0.56
C GLY A 105 11.11 17.91 1.62
N ASP A 106 10.23 18.85 1.95
CA ASP A 106 9.24 18.66 3.03
C ASP A 106 8.05 17.78 2.62
N GLY A 107 8.20 16.46 2.79
CA GLY A 107 7.14 15.50 2.46
C GLY A 107 5.92 15.59 3.35
N MET A 108 6.06 16.02 4.61
CA MET A 108 4.91 16.19 5.50
C MET A 108 4.05 17.36 5.03
N ALA A 109 4.66 18.53 4.84
CA ALA A 109 3.96 19.72 4.38
C ALA A 109 3.32 19.48 3.01
N LEU A 110 4.00 18.80 2.09
CA LEU A 110 3.41 18.45 0.79
C LEU A 110 2.17 17.53 0.97
N CYS A 111 2.26 16.47 1.78
CA CYS A 111 1.14 15.56 1.99
C CYS A 111 -0.07 16.22 2.66
N GLU A 112 0.14 17.21 3.52
CA GLU A 112 -0.93 18.03 4.10
C GLU A 112 -1.58 18.96 3.08
N GLN A 113 -0.81 19.49 2.12
CA GLN A 113 -1.30 20.43 1.11
C GLN A 113 -2.01 19.74 -0.06
N LEU A 114 -1.51 18.59 -0.54
CA LEU A 114 -2.02 17.91 -1.74
C LEU A 114 -3.55 17.72 -1.78
N PRO A 115 -4.24 17.36 -0.68
CA PRO A 115 -5.69 17.21 -0.68
C PRO A 115 -6.42 18.53 -0.97
N HIS A 116 -5.87 19.65 -0.52
CA HIS A 116 -6.45 20.99 -0.75
C HIS A 116 -6.12 21.53 -2.13
N LEU A 117 -4.91 21.25 -2.64
CA LEU A 117 -4.45 21.76 -3.93
C LEU A 117 -5.09 21.01 -5.11
N ILE A 118 -5.08 19.68 -5.05
CA ILE A 118 -5.48 18.83 -6.18
C ILE A 118 -6.41 17.67 -5.77
N GLY A 119 -6.80 17.57 -4.50
CA GLY A 119 -7.72 16.52 -4.07
C GLY A 119 -7.12 15.10 -4.10
N VAL A 120 -5.80 14.99 -3.95
CA VAL A 120 -5.07 13.70 -3.89
C VAL A 120 -4.41 13.58 -2.52
N VAL A 121 -4.49 12.39 -1.90
CA VAL A 121 -3.87 12.11 -0.60
C VAL A 121 -2.69 11.18 -0.79
N ALA A 122 -1.57 11.51 -0.16
CA ALA A 122 -0.38 10.68 -0.07
C ALA A 122 0.04 10.48 1.38
N VAL A 123 1.04 9.63 1.63
CA VAL A 123 1.60 9.39 2.96
C VAL A 123 3.09 9.76 2.97
N PRO A 124 3.56 10.63 3.87
CA PRO A 124 4.96 10.96 3.96
C PRO A 124 5.73 9.78 4.54
N ASN A 125 6.83 9.36 3.92
CA ASN A 125 7.54 8.17 4.36
C ASN A 125 8.28 8.38 5.67
N GLN A 126 8.63 9.60 6.05
CA GLN A 126 9.36 9.89 7.30
C GLN A 126 8.72 9.29 8.56
N VAL A 127 7.40 9.06 8.56
CA VAL A 127 6.68 8.41 9.70
C VAL A 127 7.01 6.92 9.86
N PHE A 128 7.64 6.31 8.86
CA PHE A 128 8.11 4.91 8.89
C PHE A 128 9.60 4.79 9.23
N TYR A 129 10.30 5.91 9.49
CA TYR A 129 11.72 5.93 9.81
C TYR A 129 11.93 6.28 11.29
N VAL A 130 12.92 5.63 11.91
CA VAL A 130 13.39 6.01 13.26
C VAL A 130 14.05 7.38 13.24
N ASP A 131 14.81 7.66 12.19
CA ASP A 131 15.39 8.97 11.87
C ASP A 131 14.57 9.59 10.73
N PRO A 132 13.65 10.54 11.03
CA PRO A 132 12.75 11.12 10.03
C PRO A 132 13.49 11.78 8.86
N ALA A 133 14.71 12.28 9.07
CA ALA A 133 15.48 12.97 8.03
C ALA A 133 15.75 12.07 6.82
N ARG A 134 15.87 10.75 7.02
CA ARG A 134 16.14 9.76 5.95
C ARG A 134 14.97 9.49 5.01
N GLY A 135 13.76 9.86 5.42
CA GLY A 135 12.53 9.65 4.62
C GLY A 135 11.79 10.95 4.34
N ARG A 136 12.38 12.11 4.66
CA ARG A 136 11.69 13.40 4.65
C ARG A 136 11.20 13.81 3.26
N ASN A 137 12.03 13.57 2.23
CA ASN A 137 11.71 13.85 0.83
C ASN A 137 10.97 12.70 0.12
N LEU A 138 10.68 11.60 0.83
CA LEU A 138 10.03 10.44 0.24
C LEU A 138 8.53 10.45 0.57
N VAL A 139 7.70 10.24 -0.45
CA VAL A 139 6.24 10.18 -0.31
C VAL A 139 5.71 8.93 -0.99
N ARG A 140 4.69 8.30 -0.39
CA ARG A 140 4.10 7.05 -0.87
C ARG A 140 2.62 7.20 -1.22
N PHE A 141 2.26 6.69 -2.39
CA PHE A 141 0.90 6.58 -2.89
C PHE A 141 0.47 5.11 -2.94
N ALA A 142 -0.84 4.86 -2.90
CA ALA A 142 -1.40 3.50 -2.93
C ALA A 142 -2.31 3.31 -4.15
N CYS A 143 -2.06 2.26 -4.95
CA CYS A 143 -2.81 1.95 -6.17
C CYS A 143 -3.91 0.88 -5.98
N CYS A 144 -4.14 0.39 -4.76
CA CYS A 144 -5.20 -0.58 -4.45
C CYS A 144 -6.61 0.06 -4.44
N LYS A 145 -7.00 0.68 -5.56
CA LYS A 145 -8.28 1.36 -5.77
C LYS A 145 -8.96 0.81 -7.02
N ARG A 146 -10.17 1.29 -7.32
CA ARG A 146 -10.80 1.02 -8.61
C ARG A 146 -10.05 1.77 -9.73
N PRO A 147 -10.04 1.25 -10.98
CA PRO A 147 -9.36 1.89 -12.10
C PRO A 147 -9.74 3.38 -12.25
N GLU A 148 -11.03 3.69 -12.21
CA GLU A 148 -11.53 5.06 -12.38
C GLU A 148 -10.98 6.04 -11.32
N VAL A 149 -10.67 5.54 -10.11
CA VAL A 149 -10.08 6.36 -9.04
C VAL A 149 -8.60 6.62 -9.30
N ILE A 150 -7.90 5.68 -9.94
CA ILE A 150 -6.51 5.87 -10.37
C ILE A 150 -6.46 6.86 -11.52
N ASP A 151 -7.35 6.73 -12.50
CA ASP A 151 -7.45 7.64 -13.65
C ASP A 151 -7.72 9.08 -13.19
N GLU A 152 -8.69 9.28 -12.29
CA GLU A 152 -8.99 10.59 -11.70
C GLU A 152 -7.79 11.15 -10.91
N ALA A 153 -7.06 10.31 -10.20
CA ALA A 153 -5.87 10.74 -9.47
C ALA A 153 -4.75 11.20 -10.42
N VAL A 154 -4.54 10.48 -11.54
CA VAL A 154 -3.55 10.84 -12.57
C VAL A 154 -3.92 12.16 -13.23
N GLU A 155 -5.19 12.37 -13.60
CA GLU A 155 -5.67 13.64 -14.15
C GLU A 155 -5.40 14.81 -13.19
N ARG A 156 -5.74 14.64 -11.90
CA ARG A 156 -5.49 15.66 -10.87
C ARG A 156 -4.02 15.94 -10.64
N LEU A 157 -3.17 14.91 -10.70
CA LEU A 157 -1.72 15.05 -10.60
C LEU A 157 -1.14 15.90 -11.76
N GLY A 158 -1.73 15.83 -12.95
CA GLY A 158 -1.33 16.67 -14.09
C GLY A 158 -1.43 18.18 -13.80
N ARG A 159 -2.34 18.58 -12.91
CA ARG A 159 -2.53 19.98 -12.49
C ARG A 159 -1.52 20.46 -11.44
N LEU A 160 -0.72 19.56 -10.88
CA LEU A 160 0.19 19.90 -9.78
C LEU A 160 1.23 20.95 -10.20
N LYS A 161 1.74 20.86 -11.42
CA LYS A 161 2.73 21.81 -11.96
C LYS A 161 2.21 23.23 -12.06
N GLU A 162 0.90 23.40 -12.34
CA GLU A 162 0.28 24.72 -12.46
C GLU A 162 0.09 25.39 -11.09
N VAL A 163 -0.07 24.59 -10.03
CA VAL A 163 -0.40 25.07 -8.68
C VAL A 163 0.85 25.28 -7.82
N LEU A 164 1.96 24.58 -8.12
CA LEU A 164 3.23 24.73 -7.42
C LEU A 164 4.22 25.71 -8.10
N ALA A 165 3.88 26.21 -9.30
CA ALA A 165 4.63 27.27 -9.99
C ALA A 165 4.38 28.65 -9.36
#